data_AF-A0A924UIB1-F1
#
_entry.id   AF-A0A924UIB1-F1
#
_cell.length_a   1.000
_cell.length_b   1.000
_cell.length_c   1.000
_cell.angle_alpha   90.00
_cell.angle_beta   90.00
_cell.angle_gamma   90.00
#
_symmetry.space_group_name_H-M   'P 1'
#
loop_
_entity.id
_entity.type
_entity.pdbx_description
1 polymer ?
#
loop_
_entity_poly.entity_id
_entity_poly.type
_entity_poly.pdbx_seq_one_letter_code
_entity_poly.pdbx_strand_id
1 'polypeptide(L)'
;MDEIEVPLEQSQEHINHAALHADSKNQSMMSMAAVLSAFLAVAAAISALFSGHYANEAMIEQIRASDQWAYYQAKGIKAGLVQMHYELSPSEKLKQKIEVYKEEQEKINEKANVLEESSRHHLHLHESLAASVTLFQVAIALTAIAVLTRRKHFLWVSTSFGLLGLLWMLKTLFT
;
A
#
# COMPACT_ATOMS: atom_id res chain seq x y z
N MET A 1 -37.07 48.88 -50.55
CA MET A 1 -36.68 48.84 -49.14
C MET A 1 -36.04 47.48 -48.98
N ASP A 2 -34.71 47.43 -48.97
CA ASP A 2 -34.00 46.16 -48.77
C ASP A 2 -34.34 45.70 -47.36
N GLU A 3 -35.02 44.55 -47.30
CA GLU A 3 -35.40 43.90 -46.06
C GLU A 3 -34.10 43.55 -45.34
N ILE A 4 -33.80 44.26 -44.25
CA ILE A 4 -32.66 43.97 -43.40
C ILE A 4 -33.03 42.67 -42.68
N GLU A 5 -32.76 41.53 -43.33
CA GLU A 5 -32.85 40.22 -42.70
C GLU A 5 -31.88 40.22 -41.52
N VAL A 6 -32.46 40.36 -40.33
CA VAL A 6 -31.72 40.31 -39.07
C VAL A 6 -31.09 38.91 -39.02
N PRO A 7 -29.75 38.75 -38.86
CA PRO A 7 -29.06 37.47 -38.98
C PRO A 7 -29.26 36.58 -37.73
N LEU A 8 -30.51 36.49 -37.28
CA LEU A 8 -30.95 35.72 -36.12
C LEU A 8 -30.82 34.23 -36.38
N GLU A 9 -31.11 33.79 -37.61
CA GLU A 9 -31.05 32.37 -37.98
C GLU A 9 -29.61 31.85 -37.94
N GLN A 10 -28.65 32.55 -38.55
CA GLN A 10 -27.23 32.20 -38.47
C GLN A 10 -26.72 32.23 -37.01
N SER A 11 -27.15 33.21 -36.21
CA SER A 11 -26.79 33.30 -34.80
C SER A 11 -27.34 32.12 -33.97
N GLN A 12 -28.62 31.76 -34.18
CA GLN A 12 -29.25 30.59 -33.54
C GLN A 12 -28.63 29.28 -33.99
N GLU A 13 -28.29 29.14 -35.27
CA GLU A 13 -27.62 27.98 -35.82
C GLU A 13 -26.23 27.82 -35.22
N HIS A 14 -25.44 28.91 -35.10
CA HIS A 14 -24.15 28.90 -34.42
C HIS A 14 -24.25 28.54 -32.92
N ILE A 15 -25.26 29.05 -32.22
CA ILE A 15 -25.49 28.73 -30.79
C ILE A 15 -25.90 27.26 -30.63
N ASN A 16 -26.80 26.76 -31.48
CA ASN A 16 -27.24 25.37 -31.45
C ASN A 16 -26.10 24.41 -31.82
N HIS A 17 -25.31 24.73 -32.86
CA HIS A 17 -24.12 23.95 -33.21
C HIS A 17 -23.09 23.95 -32.07
N ALA A 18 -22.81 25.10 -31.46
CA ALA A 18 -21.90 25.19 -30.31
C ALA A 18 -22.40 24.37 -29.10
N ALA A 19 -23.71 24.36 -28.85
CA ALA A 19 -24.33 23.56 -27.79
C ALA A 19 -24.22 22.04 -28.06
N LEU A 20 -24.52 21.60 -29.29
CA LEU A 20 -24.39 20.19 -29.69
C LEU A 20 -22.93 19.69 -29.65
N HIS A 21 -21.98 20.53 -30.09
CA HIS A 21 -20.55 20.23 -29.98
C HIS A 21 -20.06 20.21 -28.53
N ALA A 22 -20.61 21.07 -27.65
CA ALA A 22 -20.28 21.03 -26.23
C ALA A 22 -20.83 19.77 -25.54
N ASP A 23 -22.05 19.34 -25.90
CA ASP A 23 -22.71 18.19 -25.29
C ASP A 23 -22.04 16.86 -25.67
N SER A 24 -21.73 16.67 -26.96
CA SER A 24 -20.95 15.51 -27.44
C SER A 24 -19.55 15.43 -26.80
N LYS A 25 -18.85 16.56 -26.65
CA LYS A 25 -17.53 16.64 -26.00
C LYS A 25 -17.60 16.32 -24.50
N ASN A 26 -18.69 16.69 -23.83
CA ASN A 26 -18.94 16.36 -22.44
C ASN A 26 -19.27 14.87 -22.26
N GLN A 27 -20.10 14.30 -23.13
CA GLN A 27 -20.43 12.88 -23.11
C GLN A 27 -19.20 11.99 -23.33
N SER A 28 -18.33 12.35 -24.29
CA SER A 28 -17.04 11.68 -24.51
C SER A 28 -16.13 11.78 -23.29
N MET A 29 -16.06 12.95 -22.65
CA MET A 29 -15.28 13.15 -21.43
C MET A 29 -15.80 12.30 -20.25
N MET A 30 -17.12 12.21 -20.08
CA MET A 30 -17.74 11.38 -19.04
C MET A 30 -17.47 9.88 -19.27
N SER A 31 -17.57 9.42 -20.52
CA SER A 31 -17.25 8.03 -20.88
C SER A 31 -15.78 7.71 -20.60
N MET A 32 -14.86 8.59 -20.99
CA MET A 32 -13.42 8.43 -20.71
C MET A 32 -13.12 8.42 -19.20
N ALA A 33 -13.75 9.31 -18.44
CA ALA A 33 -13.61 9.38 -16.99
C ALA A 33 -14.12 8.09 -16.30
N ALA A 34 -15.23 7.51 -16.79
CA ALA A 34 -15.75 6.24 -16.28
C ALA A 34 -14.77 5.08 -16.53
N VAL A 35 -14.22 4.98 -17.74
CA VAL A 35 -13.21 3.95 -18.07
C VAL A 35 -11.95 4.13 -17.22
N LEU A 36 -11.44 5.36 -17.08
CA LEU A 36 -10.29 5.67 -16.24
C LEU A 36 -10.55 5.28 -14.78
N SER A 37 -11.70 5.66 -14.23
CA SER A 37 -12.08 5.32 -12.86
C SER A 37 -12.17 3.81 -12.65
N ALA A 38 -12.73 3.06 -13.62
CA ALA A 38 -12.80 1.60 -13.55
C ALA A 38 -11.39 0.98 -13.54
N PHE A 39 -10.50 1.47 -14.41
CA PHE A 39 -9.12 0.99 -14.47
C PHE A 39 -8.34 1.29 -13.17
N LEU A 40 -8.44 2.52 -12.64
CA LEU A 40 -7.84 2.90 -11.37
C LEU A 40 -8.39 2.06 -10.20
N ALA A 41 -9.68 1.74 -10.20
CA ALA A 41 -10.29 0.91 -9.18
C ALA A 41 -9.76 -0.53 -9.22
N VAL A 42 -9.58 -1.11 -10.41
CA VAL A 42 -8.96 -2.43 -10.57
C VAL A 42 -7.51 -2.42 -10.09
N ALA A 43 -6.73 -1.40 -10.46
CA ALA A 43 -5.34 -1.26 -9.99
C ALA A 43 -5.25 -1.09 -8.46
N ALA A 44 -6.17 -0.31 -7.87
CA ALA A 44 -6.29 -0.15 -6.42
C ALA A 44 -6.63 -1.47 -5.73
N ALA A 45 -7.58 -2.24 -6.28
CA ALA A 45 -7.97 -3.53 -5.72
C ALA A 45 -6.82 -4.54 -5.75
N ILE A 46 -6.08 -4.60 -6.86
CA ILE A 46 -4.89 -5.47 -6.99
C ILE A 46 -3.82 -5.04 -5.98
N SER A 47 -3.52 -3.74 -5.89
CA SER A 47 -2.55 -3.22 -4.93
C SER A 47 -2.93 -3.53 -3.48
N ALA A 48 -4.21 -3.39 -3.14
CA ALA A 48 -4.74 -3.68 -1.82
C ALA A 48 -4.64 -5.18 -1.48
N LEU A 49 -4.86 -6.07 -2.46
CA LEU A 49 -4.72 -7.51 -2.26
C LEU A 49 -3.27 -7.91 -1.96
N PHE A 50 -2.31 -7.41 -2.74
CA PHE A 50 -0.88 -7.66 -2.47
C PHE A 50 -0.44 -7.03 -1.16
N SER A 51 -0.85 -5.79 -0.89
CA SER A 51 -0.59 -5.10 0.39
C SER A 51 -1.08 -5.95 1.56
N GLY A 52 -2.31 -6.47 1.50
CA GLY A 52 -2.87 -7.34 2.54
C GLY A 52 -2.12 -8.66 2.71
N HIS A 53 -1.66 -9.27 1.61
CA HIS A 53 -0.86 -10.49 1.65
C HIS A 53 0.46 -10.27 2.41
N TYR A 54 1.22 -9.22 2.06
CA TYR A 54 2.48 -8.91 2.75
C TYR A 54 2.28 -8.51 4.22
N ALA A 55 1.20 -7.78 4.55
CA ALA A 55 0.88 -7.50 5.95
C ALA A 55 0.61 -8.79 6.75
N ASN A 56 -0.07 -9.76 6.14
CA ASN A 56 -0.35 -11.03 6.81
C ASN A 56 0.92 -11.86 7.02
N GLU A 57 1.80 -11.95 6.03
CA GLU A 57 3.09 -12.65 6.19
C GLU A 57 3.97 -11.97 7.24
N ALA A 58 4.10 -10.64 7.18
CA ALA A 58 4.79 -9.87 8.20
C ALA A 58 4.26 -10.17 9.61
N MET A 59 2.93 -10.18 9.77
CA MET A 59 2.29 -10.47 11.05
C MET A 59 2.61 -11.88 11.54
N ILE A 60 2.57 -12.90 10.66
CA ILE A 60 2.91 -14.28 11.01
C ILE A 60 4.38 -14.37 11.46
N GLU A 61 5.30 -13.73 10.74
CA GLU A 61 6.71 -13.72 11.08
C GLU A 61 6.99 -12.97 12.39
N GLN A 62 6.31 -11.85 12.62
CA GLN A 62 6.38 -11.11 13.88
C GLN A 62 5.90 -11.95 15.06
N ILE A 63 4.81 -12.70 14.90
CA ILE A 63 4.31 -13.63 15.93
C ILE A 63 5.36 -14.70 16.21
N ARG A 64 5.94 -15.31 15.17
CA ARG A 64 7.01 -16.32 15.34
C ARG A 64 8.25 -15.74 16.01
N ALA A 65 8.66 -14.51 15.67
CA ALA A 65 9.77 -13.82 16.32
C ALA A 65 9.46 -13.57 17.81
N SER A 66 8.24 -13.13 18.13
CA SER A 66 7.76 -12.96 19.50
C SER A 66 7.82 -14.27 20.30
N ASP A 67 7.41 -15.39 19.69
CA ASP A 67 7.53 -16.71 20.31
C ASP A 67 8.98 -17.10 20.59
N GLN A 68 9.91 -16.80 19.67
CA GLN A 68 11.34 -17.01 19.89
C GLN A 68 11.87 -16.13 21.03
N TRP A 69 11.46 -14.86 21.10
CA TRP A 69 11.84 -13.98 22.20
C TRP A 69 11.30 -14.45 23.55
N ALA A 70 10.07 -14.98 23.60
CA ALA A 70 9.51 -15.60 24.79
C ALA A 70 10.33 -16.85 25.19
N TYR A 71 10.72 -17.68 24.22
CA TYR A 71 11.56 -18.85 24.48
C TYR A 71 12.96 -18.48 24.96
N TYR A 72 13.57 -17.44 24.38
CA TYR A 72 14.85 -16.87 24.83
C TYR A 72 14.78 -16.44 26.30
N GLN A 73 13.74 -15.67 26.67
CA GLN A 73 13.54 -15.22 28.04
C GLN A 73 13.36 -16.39 29.01
N ALA A 74 12.57 -17.40 28.63
CA ALA A 74 12.39 -18.60 29.44
C ALA A 74 13.71 -19.38 29.65
N LYS A 75 14.57 -19.45 28.63
CA LYS A 75 15.91 -20.05 28.74
C LYS A 75 16.83 -19.21 29.62
N GLY A 76 16.79 -17.89 29.52
CA GLY A 76 17.51 -16.98 30.41
C GLY A 76 17.18 -17.19 31.88
N ILE A 77 15.89 -17.33 32.21
CA ILE A 77 15.44 -17.64 33.57
C ILE A 77 16.00 -18.99 34.05
N LYS A 78 15.92 -20.04 33.21
CA LYS A 78 16.47 -21.36 33.55
C LYS A 78 17.99 -21.32 33.75
N ALA A 79 18.71 -20.58 32.90
CA ALA A 79 20.14 -20.37 33.05
C ALA A 79 20.46 -19.65 34.37
N GLY A 80 19.72 -18.60 34.72
CA GLY A 80 19.85 -17.89 36.00
C GLY A 80 19.59 -18.79 37.21
N LEU A 81 18.56 -19.64 37.18
CA LEU A 81 18.30 -20.63 38.22
C LEU A 81 19.46 -21.62 38.41
N VAL A 82 20.00 -22.15 37.30
CA VAL A 82 21.16 -23.06 37.35
C VAL A 82 22.41 -22.34 37.83
N GLN A 83 22.61 -21.08 37.44
CA GLN A 83 23.73 -20.25 37.90
C GLN A 83 23.66 -20.00 39.41
N MET A 84 22.50 -19.65 39.96
CA MET A 84 22.33 -19.53 41.41
C MET A 84 22.62 -20.85 42.12
N HIS A 85 22.18 -21.99 41.57
CA HIS A 85 22.48 -23.29 42.17
C HIS A 85 23.99 -23.62 42.11
N TYR A 86 24.67 -23.23 41.04
CA TYR A 86 26.12 -23.36 40.91
C TYR A 86 26.88 -22.51 41.93
N GLU A 87 26.43 -21.28 42.21
CA GLU A 87 27.03 -20.41 43.23
C GLU A 87 26.90 -21.00 44.65
N LEU A 88 25.81 -21.72 44.94
CA LEU A 88 25.61 -22.41 46.22
C LEU A 88 26.38 -23.72 46.32
N SER A 89 26.49 -24.49 45.23
CA SER A 89 27.17 -25.78 45.18
C SER A 89 27.85 -25.98 43.83
N PRO A 90 29.13 -25.55 43.71
CA PRO A 90 29.85 -25.64 42.45
C PRO A 90 30.02 -27.09 41.98
N SER A 91 29.58 -27.38 40.75
CA SER A 91 29.82 -28.67 40.10
C SER A 91 30.02 -28.51 38.60
N GLU A 92 30.87 -29.36 38.02
CA GLU A 92 31.19 -29.30 36.59
C GLU A 92 29.97 -29.55 35.70
N LYS A 93 29.03 -30.41 36.17
CA LYS A 93 27.75 -30.66 35.49
C LYS A 93 26.88 -29.41 35.37
N LEU A 94 26.87 -28.55 36.40
CA LEU A 94 26.09 -27.30 36.37
C LEU A 94 26.74 -26.27 35.47
N LYS A 95 28.08 -26.17 35.51
CA LYS A 95 28.84 -25.30 34.60
C LYS A 95 28.57 -25.64 33.12
N GLN A 96 28.62 -26.92 32.77
CA GLN A 96 28.30 -27.38 31.41
C GLN A 96 26.84 -27.05 31.02
N LYS A 97 25.87 -27.20 31.92
CA LYS A 97 24.47 -26.82 31.66
C LYS A 97 24.29 -25.33 31.40
N ILE A 98 25.02 -24.48 32.13
CA ILE A 98 24.98 -23.02 31.92
C ILE A 98 25.49 -22.68 30.53
N GLU A 99 26.59 -23.30 30.09
CA GLU A 99 27.17 -23.09 28.77
C GLU A 99 26.22 -23.54 27.65
N VAL A 100 25.62 -24.73 27.78
CA VAL A 100 24.59 -25.21 26.84
C VAL A 100 23.40 -24.24 26.74
N TYR A 101 22.90 -23.72 27.87
CA TYR A 101 21.79 -22.76 27.85
C TYR A 101 22.16 -21.39 27.27
N LYS A 102 23.43 -20.99 27.34
CA LYS A 102 23.93 -19.78 26.68
C LYS A 102 24.01 -19.99 25.17
N GLU A 103 24.57 -21.10 24.71
CA GLU A 103 24.60 -21.44 23.28
C GLU A 103 23.20 -21.57 22.68
N GLU A 104 22.27 -22.20 23.40
CA GLU A 104 20.87 -22.29 22.96
C GLU A 104 20.23 -20.89 22.86
N GLN A 105 20.48 -20.00 23.83
CA GLN A 105 20.00 -18.62 23.80
C GLN A 105 20.54 -17.84 22.59
N GLU A 106 21.81 -18.01 22.25
CA GLU A 106 22.41 -17.36 21.08
C GLU A 106 21.74 -17.82 19.78
N LYS A 107 21.51 -19.13 19.62
CA LYS A 107 20.78 -19.69 18.46
C LYS A 107 19.34 -19.20 18.37
N ILE A 108 18.67 -19.01 19.51
CA ILE A 108 17.29 -18.49 19.54
C ILE A 108 17.28 -17.01 19.17
N ASN A 109 18.26 -16.23 19.66
CA ASN A 109 18.42 -14.81 19.35
C ASN A 109 18.63 -14.59 17.85
N GLU A 110 19.54 -15.34 17.24
CA GLU A 110 19.77 -15.28 15.80
C GLU A 110 18.49 -15.57 14.99
N LYS A 111 17.76 -16.64 15.36
CA LYS A 111 16.48 -16.98 14.71
C LYS A 111 15.42 -15.90 14.90
N ALA A 112 15.32 -15.31 16.09
CA ALA A 112 14.37 -14.25 16.38
C ALA A 112 14.66 -13.02 15.50
N ASN A 113 15.93 -12.62 15.39
CA ASN A 113 16.34 -11.47 14.56
C ASN A 113 16.05 -11.70 13.08
N VAL A 114 16.33 -12.90 12.55
CA VAL A 114 16.05 -13.24 11.15
C VAL A 114 14.54 -13.15 10.85
N LEU A 115 13.71 -13.68 11.74
CA LEU A 115 12.24 -13.58 11.61
C LEU A 115 11.76 -12.13 11.70
N GLU A 116 12.36 -11.32 12.58
CA GLU A 116 12.00 -9.91 12.74
C GLU A 116 12.44 -9.06 11.53
N GLU A 117 13.58 -9.39 10.92
CA GLU A 117 14.04 -8.75 9.68
C GLU A 117 13.14 -9.10 8.49
N SER A 118 12.77 -10.38 8.35
CA SER A 118 11.80 -10.82 7.33
C SER A 118 10.45 -10.12 7.51
N SER A 119 9.96 -10.04 8.76
CA SER A 119 8.73 -9.33 9.11
C SER A 119 8.78 -7.87 8.69
N ARG A 120 9.86 -7.15 9.02
CA ARG A 120 10.07 -5.75 8.62
C ARG A 120 10.12 -5.58 7.11
N HIS A 121 10.75 -6.52 6.40
CA HIS A 121 10.80 -6.47 4.94
C HIS A 121 9.39 -6.56 4.33
N HIS A 122 8.59 -7.53 4.78
CA HIS A 122 7.20 -7.67 4.35
C HIS A 122 6.33 -6.45 4.75
N LEU A 123 6.54 -5.86 5.93
CA LEU A 123 5.85 -4.62 6.32
C LEU A 123 6.19 -3.46 5.38
N HIS A 124 7.45 -3.31 5.00
CA HIS A 124 7.86 -2.23 4.10
C HIS A 124 7.20 -2.37 2.71
N LEU A 125 7.06 -3.60 2.20
CA LEU A 125 6.31 -3.87 0.98
C LEU A 125 4.82 -3.55 1.15
N HIS A 126 4.21 -3.95 2.28
CA HIS A 126 2.83 -3.60 2.61
C HIS A 126 2.60 -2.08 2.61
N GLU A 127 3.45 -1.32 3.33
CA GLU A 127 3.36 0.13 3.44
C GLU A 127 3.44 0.82 2.08
N SER A 128 4.40 0.40 1.25
CA SER A 128 4.58 1.00 -0.07
C SER A 128 3.43 0.67 -1.04
N LEU A 129 2.84 -0.53 -0.94
CA LEU A 129 1.64 -0.89 -1.70
C LEU A 129 0.40 -0.15 -1.17
N ALA A 130 0.26 0.01 0.14
CA ALA A 130 -0.81 0.78 0.75
C ALA A 130 -0.75 2.25 0.31
N ALA A 131 0.45 2.84 0.22
CA ALA A 131 0.63 4.17 -0.33
C ALA A 131 0.13 4.26 -1.80
N SER A 132 0.42 3.26 -2.62
CA SER A 132 -0.09 3.18 -4.00
C SER A 132 -1.63 3.12 -4.05
N VAL A 133 -2.26 2.32 -3.16
CA VAL A 133 -3.73 2.27 -3.02
C VAL A 133 -4.30 3.65 -2.72
N THR A 134 -3.70 4.40 -1.79
CA THR A 134 -4.18 5.75 -1.43
C THR A 134 -4.08 6.73 -2.61
N LEU A 135 -3.02 6.66 -3.42
CA LEU A 135 -2.90 7.48 -4.63
C LEU A 135 -4.00 7.17 -5.64
N PHE A 136 -4.33 5.90 -5.85
CA PHE A 136 -5.44 5.51 -6.72
C PHE A 136 -6.78 6.00 -6.19
N GLN A 137 -7.02 5.93 -4.87
CA GLN A 137 -8.25 6.47 -4.26
C GLN A 137 -8.38 7.98 -4.47
N VAL A 138 -7.29 8.74 -4.31
CA VAL A 138 -7.26 10.17 -4.60
C VAL A 138 -7.53 10.44 -6.08
N ALA A 139 -6.93 9.67 -6.99
CA ALA A 139 -7.17 9.80 -8.43
C ALA A 139 -8.64 9.51 -8.79
N ILE A 140 -9.25 8.48 -8.22
CA ILE A 140 -10.68 8.15 -8.41
C ILE A 140 -11.56 9.32 -7.92
N ALA A 141 -11.29 9.85 -6.73
CA ALA A 141 -12.03 10.99 -6.18
C ALA A 141 -11.92 12.23 -7.08
N LEU A 142 -10.71 12.55 -7.57
CA LEU A 142 -10.48 13.64 -8.51
C LEU A 142 -11.19 13.42 -9.85
N THR A 143 -11.26 12.17 -10.33
CA THR A 143 -12.02 11.81 -11.53
C THR A 143 -13.50 12.10 -11.36
N ALA A 144 -14.09 11.73 -10.21
CA ALA A 144 -15.47 12.02 -9.88
C ALA A 144 -15.76 13.54 -9.80
N ILE A 145 -14.87 14.31 -9.15
CA ILE A 145 -14.97 15.78 -9.09
C ILE A 145 -14.88 16.39 -10.49
N ALA A 146 -14.02 15.85 -11.37
CA ALA A 146 -13.87 16.36 -12.73
C ALA A 146 -15.15 16.18 -13.56
N VAL A 147 -15.81 15.02 -13.41
CA VAL A 147 -17.09 14.71 -14.04
C VAL A 147 -18.18 15.66 -13.52
N LEU A 148 -18.29 15.82 -12.19
CA LEU A 148 -19.30 16.68 -11.57
C LEU A 148 -19.13 18.15 -11.96
N THR A 149 -17.89 18.64 -12.00
CA THR A 149 -17.57 20.05 -12.28
C THR A 149 -17.52 20.35 -13.78
N ARG A 150 -17.60 19.33 -14.66
CA ARG A 150 -17.40 19.44 -16.11
C ARG A 150 -16.11 20.17 -16.51
N ARG A 151 -15.06 20.08 -15.68
CA ARG A 151 -13.78 20.80 -15.85
C ARG A 151 -12.65 19.81 -16.18
N LYS A 152 -12.09 19.94 -17.39
CA LYS A 152 -11.03 19.04 -17.90
C LYS A 152 -9.73 19.07 -17.10
N HIS A 153 -9.41 20.17 -16.41
CA HIS A 153 -8.18 20.26 -15.60
C HIS A 153 -8.09 19.19 -14.52
N PHE A 154 -9.21 18.86 -13.85
CA PHE A 154 -9.21 17.84 -12.81
C PHE A 154 -8.98 16.42 -13.37
N LEU A 155 -9.33 16.15 -14.63
CA LEU A 155 -9.00 14.88 -15.29
C LEU A 155 -7.50 14.73 -15.53
N TRP A 156 -6.81 15.80 -15.92
CA TRP A 156 -5.35 15.79 -16.09
C TRP A 156 -4.63 15.57 -14.76
N VAL A 157 -5.09 16.23 -13.69
CA VAL A 157 -4.54 16.03 -12.35
C VAL A 157 -4.78 14.58 -11.90
N SER A 158 -6.00 14.06 -12.02
CA SER A 158 -6.31 12.66 -11.70
C SER A 158 -5.40 11.67 -12.44
N THR A 159 -5.24 11.85 -13.76
CA THR A 159 -4.41 10.96 -14.59
C THR A 159 -2.95 10.97 -14.14
N SER A 160 -2.44 12.14 -13.72
CA SER A 160 -1.08 12.27 -13.17
C SER A 160 -0.91 11.50 -11.87
N PHE A 161 -1.89 11.60 -10.96
CA PHE A 161 -1.90 10.81 -9.72
C PHE A 161 -2.02 9.30 -9.98
N GLY A 162 -2.84 8.91 -10.95
CA GLY A 162 -2.96 7.51 -11.37
C GLY A 162 -1.67 6.93 -11.93
N LEU A 163 -0.96 7.68 -12.78
CA LEU A 163 0.36 7.31 -13.30
C LEU A 163 1.41 7.18 -12.20
N LEU A 164 1.45 8.13 -11.25
CA LEU A 164 2.35 8.06 -10.11
C LEU A 164 2.08 6.84 -9.23
N GLY A 165 0.80 6.54 -8.97
CA GLY A 165 0.39 5.33 -8.24
C GLY A 165 0.83 4.04 -8.93
N LEU A 166 0.68 3.97 -10.26
CA LEU A 166 1.14 2.82 -11.06
C LEU A 166 2.66 2.63 -11.01
N LEU A 167 3.42 3.72 -11.17
CA LEU A 167 4.88 3.66 -11.10
C LEU A 167 5.35 3.21 -9.72
N TRP A 168 4.72 3.70 -8.66
CA TRP A 168 5.06 3.31 -7.31
C TRP A 168 4.72 1.84 -7.06
N MET A 169 3.52 1.40 -7.45
CA MET A 169 3.10 -0.01 -7.36
C MET A 169 4.08 -0.95 -8.08
N LEU A 170 4.45 -0.62 -9.32
CA LEU A 170 5.39 -1.44 -10.10
C LEU A 170 6.77 -1.45 -9.45
N LYS A 171 7.27 -0.29 -8.99
CA LYS A 171 8.56 -0.24 -8.30
C LYS A 171 8.57 -1.17 -7.08
N THR A 172 7.52 -1.15 -6.27
CA THR A 172 7.42 -2.01 -5.08
C THR A 172 7.33 -3.49 -5.43
N LEU A 173 6.66 -3.85 -6.52
CA LEU A 173 6.51 -5.25 -6.93
C LEU A 173 7.81 -5.84 -7.52
N PHE A 174 8.66 -5.01 -8.11
CA PHE A 174 9.94 -5.41 -8.73
C PHE A 174 11.17 -5.15 -7.84
N THR A 175 10.99 -4.70 -6.59
CA THR A 175 12.08 -4.50 -5.61
C THR A 175 12.03 -5.61 -4.57
#